data_AF-A0A6J0TWZ5-F1
#
_entry.id   AF-A0A6J0TWZ5-F1
#
_cell.length_a   1.000
_cell.length_b   1.000
_cell.length_c   1.000
_cell.angle_alpha   90.00
_cell.angle_beta   90.00
_cell.angle_gamma   90.00
#
_symmetry.space_group_name_H-M   'P 1'
#
loop_
_entity.id
_entity.type
_entity.pdbx_description
1 polymer ?
#
loop_
_entity_poly.entity_id
_entity_poly.type
_entity_poly.pdbx_seq_one_letter_code
_entity_poly.pdbx_strand_id
1 'polypeptide(L)'
;MSQGEAPGPEGPLAPQQQQKKEEDDDRGEEEKTGQMRTSDFYRVDPNLPSRFNHPGMFRGYRVKERNPLFWTTNMDYGRKPPTVHEMPTCFHTSPHAFSDTLIKFGMYRNNGINTFVEKSDVTGPDNLITAFDTYNFHPSYRTGGPSFCE
;
A
#
# COMPACT_ATOMS: atom_id res chain seq x y z
N MET A 1 -91.06 1.53 -44.87
CA MET A 1 -90.07 0.57 -44.34
C MET A 1 -88.83 1.38 -43.99
N SER A 2 -88.47 1.34 -42.72
CA SER A 2 -87.59 2.26 -42.01
C SER A 2 -86.14 2.13 -42.45
N GLN A 3 -85.46 3.25 -42.67
CA GLN A 3 -84.00 3.31 -42.58
C GLN A 3 -83.61 3.32 -41.10
N GLY A 4 -82.50 2.67 -40.76
CA GLY A 4 -82.02 2.53 -39.38
C GLY A 4 -80.58 2.02 -39.36
N GLU A 5 -79.66 2.97 -39.49
CA GLU A 5 -78.41 3.15 -38.72
C GLU A 5 -77.51 1.93 -38.41
N ALA A 6 -76.31 1.95 -39.00
CA ALA A 6 -75.19 1.08 -38.65
C ALA A 6 -74.49 1.56 -37.37
N PRO A 7 -74.04 0.67 -36.47
CA PRO A 7 -73.32 1.06 -35.27
C PRO A 7 -71.88 1.49 -35.62
N GLY A 8 -71.53 2.72 -35.21
CA GLY A 8 -70.17 3.26 -35.32
C GLY A 8 -69.17 2.56 -34.39
N PRO A 9 -67.86 2.68 -34.65
CA PRO A 9 -66.81 2.13 -33.80
C PRO A 9 -66.65 2.97 -32.53
N GLU A 10 -67.04 2.40 -31.39
CA GLU A 10 -66.83 2.98 -30.06
C GLU A 10 -65.36 2.85 -29.63
N GLY A 11 -64.76 3.98 -29.23
CA GLY A 11 -63.79 4.04 -28.13
C GLY A 11 -62.30 4.07 -28.49
N PRO A 12 -61.58 5.18 -28.25
CA PRO A 12 -60.13 5.17 -28.22
C PRO A 12 -59.62 4.39 -27.00
N LEU A 13 -58.57 3.57 -27.22
CA LEU A 13 -57.79 2.95 -26.16
C LEU A 13 -57.34 4.01 -25.16
N ALA A 14 -57.69 3.80 -23.89
CA ALA A 14 -57.08 4.51 -22.78
C ALA A 14 -55.55 4.32 -22.85
N PRO A 15 -54.74 5.40 -22.78
CA PRO A 15 -53.34 5.23 -22.51
C PRO A 15 -53.23 4.66 -21.09
N GLN A 16 -52.74 3.43 -21.00
CA GLN A 16 -52.23 2.89 -19.74
C GLN A 16 -51.25 3.92 -19.21
N GLN A 17 -51.64 4.59 -18.13
CA GLN A 17 -50.78 5.50 -17.42
C GLN A 17 -49.55 4.69 -17.00
N GLN A 18 -48.44 4.93 -17.70
CA GLN A 18 -47.13 4.54 -17.25
C GLN A 18 -46.97 5.09 -15.84
N GLN A 19 -46.98 4.18 -14.87
CA GLN A 19 -46.63 4.47 -13.48
C GLN A 19 -45.22 5.06 -13.50
N LYS A 20 -45.21 6.38 -13.45
CA LYS A 20 -44.03 7.22 -13.49
C LYS A 20 -43.48 7.25 -12.07
N LYS A 21 -42.49 6.38 -11.85
CA LYS A 21 -41.29 6.65 -11.04
C LYS A 21 -41.55 7.37 -9.71
N GLU A 22 -41.81 6.59 -8.66
CA GLU A 22 -41.56 6.98 -7.27
C GLU A 22 -40.32 6.21 -6.79
N GLU A 23 -39.15 6.57 -7.31
CA GLU A 23 -37.84 6.11 -6.82
C GLU A 23 -36.86 7.28 -6.88
N ASP A 24 -37.19 8.39 -6.23
CA ASP A 24 -36.33 9.58 -6.18
C ASP A 24 -36.43 10.24 -4.80
N ASP A 25 -36.13 9.51 -3.71
CA ASP A 25 -35.90 10.15 -2.40
C ASP A 25 -34.70 9.59 -1.60
N ASP A 26 -34.27 8.35 -1.80
CA ASP A 26 -33.05 7.82 -1.11
C ASP A 26 -31.72 8.35 -1.70
N ARG A 27 -31.74 8.87 -2.94
CA ARG A 27 -30.53 9.40 -3.61
C ARG A 27 -30.02 10.71 -3.00
N GLY A 28 -30.85 11.43 -2.26
CA GLY A 28 -30.51 12.74 -1.69
C GLY A 28 -29.66 12.69 -0.41
N GLU A 29 -29.72 11.58 0.33
CA GLU A 29 -28.96 11.43 1.57
C GLU A 29 -27.53 10.95 1.32
N GLU A 30 -27.31 10.11 0.31
CA GLU A 30 -25.99 9.57 -0.03
C GLU A 30 -25.04 10.63 -0.61
N GLU A 31 -25.53 11.65 -1.32
CA GLU A 31 -24.66 12.73 -1.83
C GLU A 31 -24.16 13.67 -0.72
N LYS A 32 -24.89 13.79 0.39
CA LYS A 32 -24.42 14.54 1.57
C LYS A 32 -23.23 13.86 2.25
N THR A 33 -23.18 12.52 2.27
CA THR A 33 -22.06 11.78 2.86
C THR A 33 -20.74 11.98 2.11
N GLY A 34 -20.80 12.34 0.82
CA GLY A 34 -19.61 12.72 0.04
C GLY A 34 -18.98 14.04 0.45
N GLN A 35 -19.72 14.91 1.16
CA GLN A 35 -19.25 16.22 1.64
C GLN A 35 -18.74 16.18 3.09
N MET A 36 -19.19 15.20 3.87
CA MET A 36 -18.86 15.05 5.29
C MET A 36 -17.40 14.62 5.48
N ARG A 37 -16.67 15.31 6.35
CA ARG A 37 -15.29 14.95 6.70
C ARG A 37 -15.27 14.15 7.99
N THR A 38 -14.36 13.19 8.10
CA THR A 38 -14.19 12.43 9.34
C THR A 38 -13.81 13.31 10.52
N SER A 39 -13.03 14.38 10.25
CA SER A 39 -12.64 15.38 11.23
C SER A 39 -13.80 16.17 11.83
N ASP A 40 -14.96 16.23 11.15
CA ASP A 40 -16.13 16.96 11.64
C ASP A 40 -16.84 16.17 12.75
N PHE A 41 -16.71 14.84 12.75
CA PHE A 41 -17.38 13.94 13.69
C PHE A 41 -16.42 13.35 14.73
N TYR A 42 -15.15 13.18 14.37
CA TYR A 42 -14.14 12.52 15.18
C TYR A 42 -12.87 13.34 15.31
N ARG A 43 -12.15 13.10 16.40
CA ARG A 43 -10.82 13.66 16.58
C ARG A 43 -9.82 12.83 15.77
N VAL A 44 -9.23 13.47 14.76
CA VAL A 44 -8.35 12.86 13.77
C VAL A 44 -6.91 13.33 13.97
N ASP A 45 -5.95 12.46 13.68
CA ASP A 45 -4.52 12.80 13.68
C ASP A 45 -4.21 13.83 12.57
N PRO A 46 -3.42 14.90 12.84
CA PRO A 46 -3.02 15.87 11.80
C PRO A 46 -2.28 15.24 10.62
N ASN A 47 -1.62 14.09 10.79
CA ASN A 47 -0.89 13.37 9.74
C ASN A 47 -1.74 12.32 9.01
N LEU A 48 -3.06 12.28 9.23
CA LEU A 48 -3.93 11.36 8.51
C LEU A 48 -3.96 11.71 7.01
N PRO A 49 -3.72 10.73 6.10
CA PRO A 49 -3.88 10.97 4.67
C PRO A 49 -5.26 11.54 4.33
N SER A 50 -5.29 12.59 3.51
CA SER A 50 -6.51 13.32 3.14
C SER A 50 -7.64 12.41 2.62
N ARG A 51 -7.28 11.31 1.94
CA ARG A 51 -8.26 10.33 1.44
C ARG A 51 -9.11 9.70 2.54
N PHE A 52 -8.52 9.42 3.71
CA PHE A 52 -9.26 8.88 4.85
C PHE A 52 -10.12 9.96 5.52
N ASN A 53 -9.73 11.24 5.44
CA ASN A 53 -10.57 12.31 5.95
C ASN A 53 -11.81 12.57 5.06
N HIS A 54 -11.74 12.23 3.78
CA HIS A 54 -12.81 12.44 2.80
C HIS A 54 -13.33 11.09 2.26
N PRO A 55 -14.35 10.47 2.89
CA PRO A 55 -14.89 9.18 2.44
C PRO A 55 -15.36 9.19 0.97
N GLY A 56 -15.85 10.34 0.47
CA GLY A 56 -16.22 10.52 -0.94
C GLY A 56 -15.08 10.35 -1.94
N MET A 57 -13.82 10.31 -1.49
CA MET A 57 -12.66 10.03 -2.36
C MET A 57 -12.56 8.55 -2.76
N PHE A 58 -13.18 7.64 -2.01
CA PHE A 58 -13.22 6.22 -2.33
C PHE A 58 -14.26 5.96 -3.43
N ARG A 59 -13.76 5.68 -4.64
CA ARG A 59 -14.59 5.41 -5.83
C ARG A 59 -14.73 3.90 -6.07
N GLY A 60 -15.75 3.51 -6.84
CA GLY A 60 -15.97 2.13 -7.24
C GLY A 60 -16.93 1.33 -6.35
N TYR A 61 -17.34 1.91 -5.23
CA TYR A 61 -18.41 1.40 -4.39
C TYR A 61 -19.72 1.95 -4.90
N ARG A 62 -20.47 1.15 -5.65
CA ARG A 62 -21.87 1.32 -6.07
C ARG A 62 -22.21 0.20 -7.03
N VAL A 63 -23.37 -0.40 -6.87
CA VAL A 63 -23.89 -1.36 -7.84
C VAL A 63 -24.35 -0.58 -9.07
N LYS A 64 -23.79 -0.92 -10.24
CA LYS A 64 -24.37 -0.50 -11.52
C LYS A 64 -25.80 -1.04 -11.59
N GLU A 65 -26.76 -0.22 -12.00
CA GLU A 65 -28.15 -0.64 -12.17
C GLU A 65 -28.21 -1.97 -12.94
N ARG A 66 -28.70 -3.01 -12.25
CA ARG A 66 -28.77 -4.39 -12.74
C ARG A 66 -30.13 -4.95 -12.40
N ASN A 67 -30.58 -5.89 -13.23
CA ASN A 67 -31.85 -6.56 -13.03
C ASN A 67 -31.86 -7.29 -11.66
N PRO A 68 -32.83 -7.00 -10.78
CA PRO A 68 -32.93 -7.61 -9.45
C PRO A 68 -33.10 -9.14 -9.50
N LEU A 69 -33.64 -9.69 -10.60
CA LEU A 69 -33.80 -11.13 -10.79
C LEU A 69 -32.47 -11.89 -10.81
N PHE A 70 -31.39 -11.24 -11.27
CA PHE A 70 -30.08 -11.88 -11.39
C PHE A 70 -29.17 -11.60 -10.20
N TRP A 71 -29.70 -11.29 -9.01
CA TRP A 71 -28.89 -11.00 -7.83
C TRP A 71 -28.13 -12.22 -7.29
N THR A 72 -26.89 -12.03 -6.83
CA THR A 72 -26.06 -13.05 -6.19
C THR A 72 -25.50 -12.47 -4.89
N THR A 73 -25.25 -13.32 -3.90
CA THR A 73 -24.73 -12.93 -2.58
C THR A 73 -23.36 -12.26 -2.65
N ASN A 74 -22.53 -12.64 -3.62
CA ASN A 74 -21.22 -12.01 -3.83
C ASN A 74 -21.31 -10.52 -4.19
N MET A 75 -22.47 -10.03 -4.67
CA MET A 75 -22.65 -8.61 -4.95
C MET A 75 -22.84 -7.74 -3.72
N ASP A 76 -23.11 -8.33 -2.56
CA ASP A 76 -23.24 -7.54 -1.33
C ASP A 76 -21.88 -6.97 -0.90
N TYR A 77 -20.78 -7.67 -1.23
CA TYR A 77 -19.43 -7.16 -1.05
C TYR A 77 -19.18 -5.94 -1.95
N GLY A 78 -18.75 -4.82 -1.36
CA GLY A 78 -18.42 -3.59 -2.10
C GLY A 78 -19.63 -2.83 -2.65
N ARG A 79 -20.86 -3.25 -2.35
CA ARG A 79 -22.09 -2.55 -2.77
C ARG A 79 -22.19 -1.15 -2.19
N LYS A 80 -21.83 -0.98 -0.92
CA LYS A 80 -21.99 0.25 -0.16
C LYS A 80 -20.68 1.05 -0.14
N PRO A 81 -20.72 2.38 -0.34
CA PRO A 81 -19.56 3.22 -0.17
C PRO A 81 -19.17 3.35 1.30
N PRO A 82 -17.88 3.59 1.59
CA PRO A 82 -17.45 3.77 2.95
C PRO A 82 -17.93 5.11 3.52
N THR A 83 -18.20 5.13 4.82
CA THR A 83 -18.76 6.27 5.56
C THR A 83 -17.75 6.86 6.54
N VAL A 84 -18.07 8.03 7.11
CA VAL A 84 -17.22 8.70 8.12
C VAL A 84 -16.95 7.84 9.36
N HIS A 85 -17.85 6.90 9.68
CA HIS A 85 -17.76 6.03 10.85
C HIS A 85 -16.89 4.79 10.61
N GLU A 86 -16.63 4.45 9.35
CA GLU A 86 -15.76 3.33 8.97
C GLU A 86 -14.32 3.78 8.70
N MET A 87 -14.11 5.09 8.51
CA MET A 87 -12.79 5.67 8.26
C MET A 87 -11.90 5.65 9.51
N PRO A 88 -10.60 5.36 9.35
CA PRO A 88 -9.66 5.37 10.48
C PRO A 88 -9.35 6.81 10.93
N THR A 89 -9.20 7.00 12.24
CA THR A 89 -8.82 8.29 12.84
C THR A 89 -7.30 8.53 12.84
N CYS A 90 -6.50 7.47 12.70
CA CYS A 90 -5.05 7.51 12.57
C CYS A 90 -4.56 6.43 11.60
N PHE A 91 -3.46 6.71 10.89
CA PHE A 91 -2.89 5.78 9.91
C PHE A 91 -1.37 5.80 9.99
N HIS A 92 -0.78 4.74 10.52
CA HIS A 92 0.65 4.61 10.75
C HIS A 92 1.24 3.65 9.71
N THR A 93 1.78 4.20 8.63
CA THR A 93 2.51 3.39 7.63
C THR A 93 3.97 3.27 8.04
N SER A 94 4.56 2.09 7.86
CA SER A 94 6.01 1.93 7.92
C SER A 94 6.63 2.51 6.63
N PRO A 95 7.40 3.60 6.69
CA PRO A 95 8.03 4.15 5.49
C PRO A 95 9.13 3.20 5.00
N HIS A 96 9.04 2.76 3.75
CA HIS A 96 10.06 1.92 3.12
C HIS A 96 11.09 2.72 2.31
N ALA A 97 11.05 4.05 2.38
CA ALA A 97 11.90 4.94 1.57
C ALA A 97 13.40 4.62 1.67
N PHE A 98 13.90 4.26 2.86
CA PHE A 98 15.29 3.82 3.02
C PHE A 98 15.56 2.51 2.28
N SER A 99 14.74 1.49 2.54
CA SER A 99 14.89 0.16 1.93
C SER A 99 14.71 0.18 0.42
N ASP A 100 13.79 1.00 -0.11
CA ASP A 100 13.54 1.14 -1.55
C ASP A 100 14.77 1.64 -2.31
N THR A 101 15.60 2.48 -1.69
CA THR A 101 16.87 2.90 -2.29
C THR A 101 17.85 1.73 -2.38
N LEU A 102 17.94 0.91 -1.32
CA LEU A 102 18.87 -0.22 -1.26
C LEU A 102 18.45 -1.39 -2.16
N ILE A 103 17.15 -1.68 -2.25
CA ILE A 103 16.61 -2.77 -3.06
C ILE A 103 16.99 -2.61 -4.54
N LYS A 104 17.12 -1.37 -5.04
CA LYS A 104 17.54 -1.09 -6.43
C LYS A 104 18.93 -1.62 -6.77
N PHE A 105 19.82 -1.70 -5.78
CA PHE A 105 21.21 -2.15 -5.98
C PHE A 105 21.38 -3.68 -5.89
N GLY A 106 20.32 -4.41 -5.54
CA GLY A 106 20.31 -5.88 -5.53
C GLY A 106 21.10 -6.50 -4.37
N MET A 107 21.51 -7.75 -4.54
CA MET A 107 22.23 -8.51 -3.52
C MET A 107 23.67 -7.99 -3.34
N TYR A 108 24.06 -7.74 -2.10
CA TYR A 108 25.44 -7.36 -1.77
C TYR A 108 26.44 -8.43 -2.24
N ARG A 109 27.53 -7.97 -2.86
CA ARG A 109 28.69 -8.79 -3.24
C ARG A 109 29.95 -8.15 -2.71
N ASN A 110 30.81 -8.95 -2.08
CA ASN A 110 32.11 -8.51 -1.63
C ASN A 110 33.16 -8.80 -2.72
N ASN A 111 33.73 -7.74 -3.30
CA ASN A 111 34.82 -7.82 -4.27
C ASN A 111 36.15 -7.26 -3.72
N GLY A 112 36.25 -7.02 -2.40
CA GLY A 112 37.44 -6.48 -1.76
C GLY A 112 38.54 -7.53 -1.55
N ILE A 113 39.79 -7.11 -1.67
CA ILE A 113 40.97 -7.94 -1.34
C ILE A 113 41.27 -7.78 0.16
N ASN A 114 41.66 -8.88 0.83
CA ASN A 114 42.12 -8.81 2.21
C ASN A 114 43.48 -8.09 2.27
N THR A 115 43.49 -6.90 2.86
CA THR A 115 44.69 -6.06 3.08
C THR A 115 45.02 -5.92 4.56
N PHE A 116 44.41 -6.73 5.41
CA PHE A 116 44.70 -6.72 6.84
C PHE A 116 46.17 -7.10 7.07
N VAL A 117 46.93 -6.15 7.59
CA VAL A 117 48.28 -6.38 8.08
C VAL A 117 48.15 -7.01 9.47
N GLU A 118 48.74 -8.18 9.64
CA GLU A 118 48.72 -8.90 10.91
C GLU A 118 49.35 -8.05 12.02
N LYS A 119 48.71 -8.05 13.19
CA LYS A 119 49.12 -7.29 14.37
C LYS A 119 49.40 -8.30 15.47
N SER A 120 50.56 -8.95 15.42
CA SER A 120 50.90 -9.91 16.45
C SER A 120 51.15 -9.20 17.78
N ASP A 121 50.45 -9.62 18.85
CA ASP A 121 50.67 -9.08 20.21
C ASP A 121 51.98 -9.60 20.85
N VAL A 122 52.51 -10.72 20.35
CA VAL A 122 53.68 -11.43 20.91
C VAL A 122 54.96 -11.13 20.13
N THR A 123 54.85 -10.51 18.97
CA THR A 123 55.97 -10.32 18.06
C THR A 123 56.02 -8.83 17.71
N GLY A 124 57.12 -8.19 18.09
CA GLY A 124 57.29 -6.73 18.02
C GLY A 124 57.21 -6.15 16.59
N PRO A 125 57.42 -4.83 16.42
CA PRO A 125 57.23 -4.09 15.16
C PRO A 125 57.94 -4.66 13.91
N ASP A 126 58.83 -5.64 14.09
CA ASP A 126 59.62 -6.30 13.04
C ASP A 126 59.01 -7.62 12.53
N ASN A 127 57.84 -8.03 13.02
CA ASN A 127 57.20 -9.32 12.68
C ASN A 127 55.90 -9.15 11.91
N LEU A 128 55.94 -8.30 10.90
CA LEU A 128 55.08 -8.54 9.75
C LEU A 128 55.40 -9.96 9.27
N ILE A 129 54.37 -10.77 9.01
CA ILE A 129 54.50 -12.07 8.31
C ILE A 129 55.01 -11.78 6.90
N THR A 130 56.28 -11.42 6.83
CA THR A 130 57.06 -11.25 5.62
C THR A 130 57.15 -12.64 5.05
N ALA A 131 56.93 -12.81 3.75
CA ALA A 131 57.15 -14.08 3.07
C ALA A 131 58.49 -14.62 3.56
N PHE A 132 58.45 -15.75 4.27
CA PHE A 132 59.53 -16.36 5.04
C PHE A 132 60.90 -16.02 4.44
N ASP A 133 61.58 -14.98 4.95
CA ASP A 133 62.90 -14.62 4.48
C ASP A 133 63.85 -15.66 5.07
N THR A 134 64.16 -16.68 4.28
CA THR A 134 65.03 -17.78 4.68
C THR A 134 66.45 -17.33 5.02
N TYR A 135 66.79 -16.06 4.76
CA TYR A 135 68.07 -15.45 5.12
C TYR A 135 68.01 -14.55 6.36
N ASN A 136 66.82 -14.27 6.91
CA ASN A 136 66.66 -13.46 8.12
C ASN A 136 66.19 -14.33 9.30
N PHE A 137 67.13 -15.06 9.88
CA PHE A 137 66.94 -15.70 11.18
C PHE A 137 67.06 -14.62 12.25
N HIS A 138 65.97 -14.37 12.96
CA HIS A 138 65.76 -13.43 14.07
C HIS A 138 67.02 -12.77 14.73
N PRO A 139 66.97 -11.46 15.07
CA PRO A 139 68.07 -10.67 15.66
C PRO A 139 68.71 -11.19 16.97
N SER A 140 68.22 -12.29 17.54
CA SER A 140 68.72 -12.88 18.77
C SER A 140 69.97 -13.75 18.58
N TYR A 141 70.33 -14.10 17.35
CA TYR A 141 71.56 -14.87 17.09
C TYR A 141 72.77 -13.95 16.87
N ARG A 142 73.49 -13.66 17.95
CA ARG A 142 74.89 -13.19 17.87
C ARG A 142 75.77 -14.35 17.41
N THR A 143 76.36 -14.26 16.22
CA THR A 143 77.33 -15.25 15.70
C THR A 143 78.67 -15.22 16.45
N GLY A 144 78.91 -14.24 17.31
CA GLY A 144 80.17 -14.04 18.04
C GLY A 144 80.05 -13.89 19.56
N GLY A 145 78.92 -14.27 20.18
CA GLY A 145 78.77 -14.18 21.64
C GLY A 145 77.42 -14.68 22.14
N PRO A 146 77.25 -14.86 23.46
CA PRO A 146 76.01 -15.40 24.01
C PRO A 146 74.83 -14.47 23.70
N SER A 147 73.72 -15.07 23.25
CA SER A 147 72.45 -14.40 23.03
C SER A 147 71.83 -14.01 24.37
N PHE A 148 71.43 -12.76 24.52
CA PHE A 148 70.74 -12.29 25.72
C PHE A 148 69.28 -12.75 25.70
N CYS A 149 68.84 -13.36 26.79
CA CYS A 149 67.44 -13.49 27.15
C CYS A 149 67.27 -12.76 28.49
N GLU A 150 66.41 -11.75 28.52
CA GLU A 150 65.86 -11.19 29.78
C GLU A 150 64.44 -11.74 29.97
#